data_AF-X0TGU3-F1
#
_entry.id   AF-X0TGU3-F1
#
_cell.length_a   1.000
_cell.length_b   1.000
_cell.length_c   1.000
_cell.angle_alpha   90.00
_cell.angle_beta   90.00
_cell.angle_gamma   90.00
#
_symmetry.space_group_name_H-M   'P 1'
#
loop_
_entity.id
_entity.type
_entity.pdbx_description
1 polymer ?
#
loop_
_entity_poly.entity_id
_entity_poly.type
_entity_poly.pdbx_seq_one_letter_code
_entity_poly.pdbx_strand_id
1 'polypeptide(L)' 'MLKVGEFYTPGKIIFGPGGLSQVGVEAKRLGNKVLVVLGRSAMKKSGALDRLTH' A
#
# COMPACT_ATOMS: atom_id res chain seq x y z
N MET A 1 6.06 30.27 24.01
CA MET A 1 6.19 29.65 22.67
C MET A 1 4.79 29.40 22.13
N LEU A 2 4.36 30.12 21.09
CA LEU A 2 3.01 30.00 20.53
C LEU A 2 2.97 28.79 19.59
N LYS A 3 2.08 27.85 19.86
CA LYS A 3 1.84 26.67 19.01
C LYS A 3 0.94 27.09 17.85
N VAL A 4 1.49 27.10 16.63
CA VAL A 4 0.82 27.63 15.42
C VAL A 4 0.02 26.57 14.67
N GLY A 5 0.17 25.29 15.06
CA GLY A 5 -0.58 24.16 14.52
C GLY A 5 0.11 22.83 14.79
N GLU A 6 -0.62 21.73 14.58
CA GLU A 6 -0.05 20.38 14.51
C GLU A 6 -0.15 19.85 13.09
N PHE A 7 0.95 19.28 12.60
CA PHE A 7 0.98 18.59 11.32
C PHE A 7 1.14 17.09 11.57
N TYR A 8 0.08 16.33 11.30
CA TYR A 8 0.13 14.89 11.38
C TYR A 8 0.41 14.31 9.99
N THR A 9 1.61 13.77 9.82
CA THR A 9 2.02 13.14 8.56
C THR A 9 1.31 11.81 8.36
N PRO A 10 1.11 11.38 7.10
CA PRO A 10 0.68 10.02 6.82
C PRO A 10 1.66 9.00 7.44
N GLY A 11 1.15 7.78 7.62
CA GLY A 11 2.00 6.65 7.98
C GLY A 11 3.07 6.36 6.91
N LYS A 12 3.80 5.27 7.10
CA LYS A 12 4.90 4.83 6.22
C LYS A 12 4.50 4.88 4.73
N ILE A 13 5.24 5.64 3.93
CA ILE A 13 5.12 5.68 2.46
C ILE A 13 6.20 4.77 1.86
N ILE A 14 5.80 3.85 0.99
CA ILE A 14 6.71 3.00 0.21
C ILE A 14 6.58 3.42 -1.25
N PHE A 15 7.66 3.97 -1.81
CA PHE A 15 7.68 4.55 -3.15
C PHE A 15 8.92 4.13 -3.92
N GLY A 16 8.81 4.07 -5.24
CA GLY A 16 9.88 3.72 -6.17
C GLY A 16 9.64 2.39 -6.90
N PRO A 17 10.52 2.05 -7.87
CA PRO A 17 10.49 0.76 -8.54
C PRO A 17 10.50 -0.38 -7.52
N GLY A 18 9.62 -1.37 -7.71
CA GLY A 18 9.49 -2.48 -6.77
C GLY A 18 8.64 -2.20 -5.53
N GLY A 19 8.07 -1.00 -5.35
CA GLY A 19 7.21 -0.73 -4.19
C GLY A 19 6.06 -1.72 -4.01
N LEU A 20 5.47 -2.21 -5.11
CA LEU A 20 4.41 -3.22 -5.08
C LEU A 20 4.86 -4.56 -4.46
N SER A 21 6.14 -4.95 -4.59
CA SER A 21 6.63 -6.20 -4.01
C SER A 21 6.70 -6.18 -2.49
N GLN A 22 6.66 -4.99 -1.88
CA GLN A 22 6.67 -4.83 -0.43
C GLN A 22 5.30 -5.08 0.20
N VAL A 23 4.21 -5.14 -0.58
CA VAL A 23 2.84 -5.24 -0.03
C VAL A 23 2.68 -6.48 0.84
N GLY A 24 3.19 -7.65 0.40
CA GLY A 24 3.11 -8.88 1.19
C GLY A 24 3.88 -8.79 2.52
N VAL A 25 5.09 -8.21 2.49
CA VAL A 25 5.93 -8.02 3.69
C VAL A 25 5.26 -7.13 4.71
N GLU A 26 4.68 -6.01 4.27
CA GLU A 26 4.02 -5.07 5.16
C GLU A 26 2.66 -5.59 5.65
N ALA A 27 1.87 -6.24 4.78
CA ALA A 27 0.58 -6.81 5.15
C ALA A 27 0.70 -7.97 6.14
N LYS A 28 1.79 -8.76 6.06
CA LYS A 28 2.08 -9.86 7.00
C LYS A 28 2.16 -9.39 8.46
N ARG A 29 2.54 -8.13 8.69
CA ARG A 29 2.58 -7.52 10.03
C ARG A 29 1.17 -7.29 10.62
N LEU A 30 0.15 -7.26 9.77
CA LEU A 30 -1.25 -7.04 10.17
C LEU A 30 -2.00 -8.38 10.38
N GLY A 31 -1.50 -9.48 9.81
CA GLY A 31 -2.09 -10.80 10.00
C GLY A 31 -1.79 -11.78 8.87
N ASN A 32 -2.52 -12.90 8.87
CA ASN A 32 -2.32 -14.01 7.93
C ASN A 32 -3.36 -14.05 6.79
N LYS A 33 -4.39 -13.21 6.86
CA LYS A 33 -5.46 -13.12 5.85
C LYS A 33 -5.65 -11.67 5.48
N VAL A 34 -5.82 -11.40 4.20
CA VAL A 34 -5.99 -10.06 3.64
C VAL A 34 -7.17 -10.03 2.69
N LEU A 35 -7.83 -8.88 2.60
CA LEU A 35 -8.82 -8.58 1.57
C LEU A 35 -8.25 -7.46 0.70
N VAL A 36 -8.07 -7.74 -0.59
CA VAL A 36 -7.59 -6.74 -1.55
C VAL A 36 -8.82 -6.07 -2.20
N VAL A 37 -9.01 -4.78 -1.96
CA VAL A 37 -10.11 -3.98 -2.54
C VAL A 37 -9.60 -3.22 -3.76
N LEU A 38 -10.24 -3.42 -4.92
CA LEU A 38 -9.80 -2.89 -6.21
C LEU A 38 -11.00 -2.31 -6.99
N GLY A 39 -10.71 -1.40 -7.92
CA GLY A 39 -11.70 -0.95 -8.92
C GLY A 39 -11.96 -2.03 -10.00
N ARG A 40 -12.94 -1.76 -10.88
CA ARG A 40 -13.47 -2.74 -11.86
C ARG A 40 -12.39 -3.45 -12.70
N SER A 41 -11.44 -2.71 -13.30
CA SER A 41 -10.52 -3.31 -14.28
C SER A 41 -9.11 -2.74 -14.34
N ALA A 42 -8.82 -1.58 -13.76
CA ALA A 42 -7.54 -0.89 -13.95
C ALA A 42 -6.32 -1.75 -13.51
N MET A 43 -6.45 -2.42 -12.37
CA MET A 43 -5.37 -3.23 -11.79
C MET A 43 -5.13 -4.54 -12.55
N LYS A 44 -6.18 -5.11 -13.15
CA LYS A 44 -6.08 -6.25 -14.06
C LYS A 44 -5.40 -5.85 -15.37
N LYS A 45 -5.89 -4.78 -16.01
CA LYS A 45 -5.36 -4.30 -17.31
C LYS A 45 -3.88 -3.89 -17.26
N SER A 46 -3.41 -3.40 -16.11
CA SER A 46 -2.01 -3.01 -15.90
C SER A 46 -1.10 -4.17 -15.46
N GLY A 47 -1.64 -5.39 -15.28
CA GLY A 47 -0.90 -6.52 -14.71
C GLY A 47 -0.41 -6.29 -13.27
N ALA A 48 -0.91 -5.25 -12.59
CA ALA A 48 -0.55 -4.96 -11.21
C ALA A 48 -1.19 -5.97 -10.25
N LEU A 49 -2.41 -6.45 -10.55
CA LEU A 49 -3.04 -7.49 -9.75
C LEU A 49 -2.28 -8.81 -9.80
N ASP A 50 -1.82 -9.21 -10.98
CA ASP A 50 -1.08 -10.46 -11.15
C ASP A 50 0.23 -10.41 -10.35
N ARG A 51 0.99 -9.32 -10.47
CA ARG A 51 2.22 -9.08 -9.68
C ARG A 51 2.01 -8.97 -8.17
N LEU A 52 0.79 -8.66 -7.73
CA LEU A 52 0.46 -8.58 -6.30
C LEU A 52 0.12 -9.94 -5.70
N THR A 53 -0.36 -10.87 -6.52
CA THR A 53 -0.96 -12.14 -6.06
C THR A 53 -0.13 -13.39 -6.36
N HIS A 54 0.94 -13.25 -7.14
CA HIS A 54 1.96 -14.29 -7.41
C HIS A 54 3.23 -13.99 -6.64
#